data_AF-A0A259H8G9-F1
#
_entry.id   AF-A0A259H8G9-F1
#
_cell.length_a   1.000
_cell.length_b   1.000
_cell.length_c   1.000
_cell.angle_alpha   90.00
_cell.angle_beta   90.00
_cell.angle_gamma   90.00
#
_symmetry.space_group_name_H-M   'P 1'
#
loop_
_entity.id
_entity.type
_entity.pdbx_description
1 polymer ?
#
loop_
_entity_poly.entity_id
_entity_poly.type
_entity_poly.pdbx_seq_one_letter_code
_entity_poly.pdbx_strand_id
1 'polypeptide(L)' 'ILKEDPKAGIELGKNCYKIRLANTSVPTGKSGGFRVIYYFLDKDVHIYLIAMYSKSELENISEEKIIKILTGNHLI' A
#
# COMPACT_ATOMS: atom_id res chain seq x y z
N ILE A 1 -4.41 -4.13 12.79
CA ILE A 1 -4.46 -4.69 11.42
C ILE A 1 -3.08 -5.20 11.01
N LEU A 2 -2.19 -4.39 10.44
CA LEU A 2 -0.96 -4.91 9.82
C LEU A 2 0.03 -5.61 10.79
N LYS A 3 0.02 -5.24 12.07
CA LYS A 3 0.82 -5.91 13.11
C LYS A 3 0.36 -7.34 13.39
N GLU A 4 -0.94 -7.60 13.24
CA GLU A 4 -1.56 -8.91 13.53
C GLU A 4 -1.63 -9.77 12.28
N ASP A 5 -1.96 -9.16 11.14
CA ASP A 5 -1.97 -9.79 9.83
C ASP A 5 -1.32 -8.86 8.79
N PRO A 6 -0.02 -9.06 8.49
CA PRO A 6 0.69 -8.32 7.45
C PRO A 6 0.18 -8.60 6.04
N LYS A 7 -0.72 -9.56 5.85
CA LYS A 7 -1.31 -9.91 4.54
C LYS A 7 -2.78 -9.53 4.45
N ALA A 8 -3.30 -8.76 5.40
CA ALA A 8 -4.70 -8.30 5.44
C ALA A 8 -5.12 -7.39 4.27
N GLY A 9 -4.18 -6.96 3.43
CA GLY A 9 -4.45 -6.17 2.22
C GLY A 9 -4.80 -7.03 1.01
N ILE A 10 -5.22 -6.35 -0.06
CA ILE A 10 -5.35 -6.99 -1.38
C ILE A 10 -3.95 -7.24 -1.92
N GLU A 11 -3.62 -8.49 -2.21
CA GLU A 11 -2.34 -8.87 -2.82
C GLU A 11 -2.17 -8.25 -4.21
N LEU A 12 -0.98 -7.72 -4.48
CA LEU A 12 -0.58 -7.10 -5.74
C LEU A 12 0.60 -7.84 -6.41
N GLY A 13 1.00 -9.00 -5.87
CA GLY A 13 2.18 -9.75 -6.28
C GLY A 13 3.47 -9.25 -5.63
N LYS A 14 4.55 -10.04 -5.73
CA LYS A 14 5.88 -9.72 -5.18
C LYS A 14 5.85 -9.28 -3.70
N ASN A 15 5.08 -9.99 -2.85
CA ASN A 15 4.84 -9.63 -1.44
C ASN A 15 4.33 -8.19 -1.21
N CYS A 16 3.76 -7.55 -2.23
CA CYS A 16 3.09 -6.26 -2.09
C CYS A 16 1.61 -6.44 -1.83
N TYR A 17 1.08 -5.56 -0.98
CA TYR A 17 -0.31 -5.56 -0.58
C TYR A 17 -0.86 -4.13 -0.56
N LYS A 18 -2.17 -4.01 -0.77
CA LYS A 18 -2.90 -2.74 -0.76
C LYS A 18 -4.00 -2.76 0.27
N ILE A 19 -3.98 -1.79 1.19
CA ILE A 19 -5.05 -1.57 2.14
C ILE A 19 -5.75 -0.23 1.87
N ARG A 20 -7.07 -0.21 2.07
CA ARG A 20 -7.89 1.00 1.96
C ARG A 20 -8.08 1.58 3.36
N LEU A 21 -7.72 2.83 3.55
CA LEU A 21 -7.95 3.55 4.81
C LEU A 21 -8.98 4.64 4.58
N ALA A 22 -9.94 4.77 5.50
CA ALA A 22 -10.84 5.90 5.50
C ALA A 22 -10.06 7.18 5.81
N ASN A 23 -10.33 8.26 5.07
CA ASN A 23 -9.83 9.58 5.41
C ASN A 23 -10.85 10.25 6.33
N THR A 24 -10.60 10.24 7.63
CA THR A 24 -11.53 10.79 8.63
C THR A 24 -11.37 12.29 8.85
N SER A 25 -10.28 12.89 8.36
CA SER A 25 -9.94 14.31 8.56
C SER A 25 -10.55 15.25 7.52
N VAL A 26 -11.10 14.72 6.41
CA VAL A 26 -11.72 15.52 5.35
C VAL A 26 -13.13 14.98 5.10
N PRO A 27 -14.20 15.82 5.12
CA PRO A 27 -15.57 15.40 4.81
C PRO A 27 -15.76 15.26 3.30
N THR A 28 -14.87 14.50 2.67
CA THR A 28 -15.04 14.05 1.30
C THR A 28 -15.86 12.77 1.35
N GLY A 29 -16.79 12.58 0.41
CA GLY A 29 -17.61 11.37 0.34
C GLY A 29 -16.76 10.09 0.18
N LYS A 30 -17.39 8.96 -0.12
CA LYS A 30 -16.74 7.63 -0.26
C LYS A 30 -15.49 7.59 -1.18
N SER A 31 -15.28 8.62 -2.00
CA SER A 31 -14.11 8.82 -2.88
C SER A 31 -12.87 9.42 -2.21
N GLY A 32 -12.91 9.83 -0.93
CA GLY A 32 -11.79 10.53 -0.27
C GLY A 32 -10.76 9.66 0.46
N GLY A 33 -10.99 8.35 0.54
CA GLY A 33 -10.11 7.43 1.27
C GLY A 33 -8.71 7.29 0.68
N PHE A 34 -7.77 6.84 1.50
CA PHE A 34 -6.40 6.55 1.11
C PHE A 34 -6.25 5.12 0.59
N ARG A 35 -5.38 4.96 -0.40
CA ARG A 35 -4.78 3.68 -0.76
C ARG A 35 -3.35 3.68 -0.21
N VAL A 36 -3.06 2.66 0.59
CA VAL A 36 -1.73 2.41 1.13
C VAL A 36 -1.21 1.15 0.47
N ILE A 37 -0.03 1.23 -0.12
CA ILE A 37 0.70 0.09 -0.67
C ILE A 37 1.93 -0.13 0.17
N TYR A 38 2.14 -1.38 0.55
CA TYR A 38 3.27 -1.79 1.35
C TYR A 38 3.83 -3.13 0.87
N TYR A 39 5.11 -3.36 1.16
CA TYR A 39 5.83 -4.60 0.91
C TYR A 39 6.06 -5.32 2.23
N PHE A 40 5.70 -6.59 2.28
CA PHE A 40 5.90 -7.46 3.43
C PHE A 40 7.24 -8.20 3.28
N LEU A 41 8.20 -7.88 4.14
CA LEU A 41 9.58 -8.34 4.00
C LEU A 41 9.76 -9.76 4.58
N ASP A 42 9.32 -10.00 5.81
CA ASP A 42 9.58 -11.26 6.51
C ASP A 42 8.59 -11.57 7.65
N LYS A 43 8.76 -12.74 8.27
CA LYS A 43 7.89 -13.29 9.32
C LYS A 43 7.89 -12.47 10.61
N ASP A 44 8.87 -11.60 10.82
CA ASP A 44 8.97 -10.73 11.99
C ASP A 44 8.14 -9.44 11.81
N VAL A 45 7.28 -9.40 10.78
CA VAL A 45 6.34 -8.30 10.51
C VAL A 45 7.06 -7.02 10.12
N HIS A 46 8.21 -7.14 9.45
CA HIS A 46 8.84 -6.01 8.79
C HIS A 46 8.05 -5.61 7.54
N ILE A 47 7.51 -4.38 7.57
CA ILE A 47 6.70 -3.83 6.49
C ILE A 47 7.36 -2.56 5.99
N TYR A 48 7.53 -2.47 4.67
CA TYR A 48 8.01 -1.26 4.00
C TYR A 48 6.84 -0.53 3.34
N LEU A 49 6.61 0.72 3.74
CA LEU A 49 5.61 1.56 3.10
C LEU A 49 6.12 2.02 1.73
N ILE A 50 5.48 1.58 0.65
CA ILE A 50 5.85 1.94 -0.73
C ILE A 50 5.22 3.28 -1.11
N ALA A 51 3.91 3.41 -0.89
CA ALA A 51 3.16 4.59 -1.31
C ALA A 51 1.87 4.74 -0.50
N MET A 52 1.48 5.99 -0.29
CA MET A 52 0.18 6.38 0.23
C MET A 52 -0.36 7.53 -0.61
N TYR A 53 -1.59 7.41 -1.08
CA TYR A 53 -2.23 8.43 -1.92
C TYR A 53 -3.74 8.41 -1.75
N SER A 54 -4.39 9.56 -1.92
CA SER A 54 -5.86 9.62 -1.92
C SER A 54 -6.42 9.06 -3.24
N LYS A 55 -7.64 8.53 -3.22
CA LYS A 55 -8.32 8.10 -4.45
C LYS A 55 -8.57 9.24 -5.42
N SER A 56 -8.77 10.45 -4.92
CA SER A 56 -8.97 11.66 -5.74
C SER A 56 -7.73 12.07 -6.52
N GLU A 57 -6.54 11.85 -5.97
CA GLU A 57 -5.27 12.19 -6.65
C GLU A 57 -4.84 11.11 -7.63
N LEU A 58 -5.04 9.84 -7.26
CA LEU A 58 -4.62 8.71 -8.07
C LEU A 58 -5.55 7.50 -7.84
N GLU A 59 -6.14 6.98 -8.92
CA GLU A 59 -7.04 5.83 -8.80
C GLU A 59 -6.27 4.52 -8.56
N ASN A 60 -5.22 4.29 -9.33
CA ASN A 60 -4.34 3.13 -9.18
C ASN A 60 -2.89 3.54 -9.48
N ILE A 61 -1.96 2.89 -8.82
CA ILE A 61 -0.54 2.93 -9.18
C ILE A 61 -0.23 1.68 -10.00
N SER A 62 0.55 1.85 -11.07
CA SER A 62 0.94 0.74 -11.95
C SER A 62 1.90 -0.21 -11.23
N GLU A 63 1.85 -1.48 -11.63
CA GLU A 63 2.77 -2.51 -11.15
C GLU A 63 4.23 -2.14 -11.48
N GLU A 64 4.48 -1.61 -12.69
CA GLU A 64 5.80 -1.14 -13.12
C GLU A 64 6.39 -0.10 -12.15
N LYS A 65 5.57 0.82 -11.64
CA LYS A 65 6.03 1.83 -10.68
C LYS A 65 6.35 1.22 -9.33
N ILE A 66 5.56 0.24 -8.88
CA ILE A 66 5.84 -0.53 -7.66
C ILE A 66 7.19 -1.26 -7.80
N ILE A 67 7.37 -1.99 -8.91
CA ILE A 67 8.60 -2.74 -9.20
C ILE A 67 9.81 -1.80 -9.21
N LYS A 68 9.71 -0.65 -9.88
CA LYS A 68 10.78 0.35 -9.93
C LYS A 68 11.17 0.84 -8.54
N ILE A 69 10.21 1.06 -7.64
CA ILE A 69 10.47 1.46 -6.26
C ILE A 69 11.18 0.33 -5.51
N LEU A 70 10.70 -0.91 -5.62
CA LEU A 70 11.30 -2.05 -4.92
C LEU A 70 12.75 -2.30 -5.37
N THR A 71 13.00 -2.35 -6.68
CA THR A 71 14.35 -2.55 -7.24
C THR A 71 15.28 -1.42 -6.85
N GLY A 72 14.81 -0.16 -6.90
CA GLY A 72 15.62 1.01 -6.50
C GLY A 72 15.99 1.01 -5.01
N ASN A 73 15.23 0.30 -4.17
CA ASN A 73 15.50 0.14 -2.73
C ASN A 73 16.13 -1.23 -2.40
N HIS A 74 16.51 -2.04 -3.39
CA HIS A 74 17.10 -3.38 -3.21
C HIS A 74 16.23 -4.33 -2.37
N LEU A 75 14.90 -4.17 -2.47
CA LEU A 75 13.94 -5.05 -1.79
C LEU A 75 13.61 -6.30 -2.61
N ILE A 76 13.83 -6.21 -3.94
CA ILE A 76 13.75 -7.30 -4.93
C ILE A 76 14.87 -7.15 -5.96
#